data_AF-A0A6P4J997-F1
#
_entry.id   AF-A0A6P4J997-F1
#
_cell.length_a   1.000
_cell.length_b   1.000
_cell.length_c   1.000
_cell.angle_alpha   90.00
_cell.angle_beta   90.00
_cell.angle_gamma   90.00
#
_symmetry.space_group_name_H-M   'P 1'
#
loop_
_entity.id
_entity.type
_entity.pdbx_description
1 polymer ?
#
loop_
_entity_poly.entity_id
_entity_poly.type
_entity_poly.pdbx_seq_one_letter_code
_entity_poly.pdbx_strand_id
1 'polypeptide(L)'
;MGHLELDFRAIPRLHGSQNYWQWRILLKAYLEANDLWKHNEPKESPQTKFLILASIEGDKIEPAYDDQTCSYIFQNLESRFGPYPG
;
A
#
# COMPACT_ATOMS: atom_id res chain seq x y z
N MET A 1 -7.89 -16.81 20.83
CA MET A 1 -8.57 -15.84 19.93
C MET A 1 -7.90 -16.01 18.58
N GLY A 2 -8.62 -16.49 17.56
CA GLY A 2 -8.03 -16.82 16.27
C GLY A 2 -7.47 -15.56 15.63
N HIS A 3 -6.16 -15.54 15.34
CA HIS A 3 -5.59 -14.55 14.44
C HIS A 3 -6.30 -14.76 13.10
N LEU A 4 -7.13 -13.79 12.70
CA LEU A 4 -7.62 -13.73 11.34
C LEU A 4 -6.38 -13.42 10.48
N GLU A 5 -5.74 -14.46 9.93
CA GLU A 5 -4.65 -14.26 8.99
C GLU A 5 -5.25 -13.58 7.75
N LEU A 6 -4.96 -12.29 7.60
CA LEU A 6 -5.35 -11.56 6.40
C LEU A 6 -4.52 -12.10 5.24
N ASP A 7 -5.17 -12.65 4.22
CA ASP A 7 -4.49 -13.13 3.00
C ASP A 7 -4.13 -11.93 2.11
N PHE A 8 -2.84 -11.77 1.80
CA PHE A 8 -2.37 -10.74 0.88
C PHE A 8 -3.06 -10.83 -0.50
N ARG A 9 -3.42 -12.03 -0.94
CA ARG A 9 -4.10 -12.27 -2.23
C ARG A 9 -5.51 -11.70 -2.28
N ALA A 10 -6.11 -11.38 -1.14
CA ALA A 10 -7.41 -10.73 -1.07
C ALA A 10 -7.34 -9.22 -1.33
N ILE A 11 -6.14 -8.63 -1.36
CA ILE A 11 -5.95 -7.21 -1.69
C ILE A 11 -6.03 -7.06 -3.22
N PRO A 12 -7.01 -6.32 -3.76
CA PRO A 12 -7.06 -6.05 -5.20
C PRO A 12 -5.87 -5.18 -5.59
N ARG A 13 -5.28 -5.43 -6.76
CA ARG A 13 -4.20 -4.57 -7.26
C ARG A 13 -4.72 -3.15 -7.50
N LEU A 14 -3.95 -2.15 -7.07
CA LEU A 14 -4.26 -0.75 -7.35
C LEU A 14 -4.17 -0.47 -8.84
N HIS A 15 -5.29 -0.12 -9.45
CA HIS A 15 -5.41 0.13 -10.89
C HIS A 15 -5.88 1.56 -11.22
N GLY A 16 -6.25 2.34 -10.20
CA GLY A 16 -6.50 3.76 -10.33
C GLY A 16 -7.36 4.31 -9.20
N SER A 17 -7.93 5.51 -9.41
CA SER A 17 -8.76 6.20 -8.42
C SER A 17 -10.05 5.45 -8.07
N GLN A 18 -10.58 4.66 -8.99
CA GLN A 18 -11.79 3.87 -8.83
C GLN A 18 -11.69 2.80 -7.74
N ASN A 19 -10.50 2.28 -7.44
CA ASN A 19 -10.29 1.24 -6.42
C ASN A 19 -9.31 1.63 -5.32
N TYR A 20 -8.76 2.86 -5.37
CA TYR A 20 -7.78 3.35 -4.40
C TYR A 20 -8.26 3.18 -2.96
N TRP A 21 -9.49 3.58 -2.64
CA TRP A 21 -10.01 3.48 -1.27
C TRP A 21 -10.04 2.05 -0.74
N GLN A 22 -10.51 1.11 -1.57
CA GLN A 22 -10.56 -0.30 -1.22
C GLN A 22 -9.14 -0.85 -1.02
N TRP A 23 -8.24 -0.57 -1.95
CA TRP A 23 -6.83 -0.97 -1.88
C TRP A 23 -6.16 -0.42 -0.61
N ARG A 24 -6.32 0.87 -0.31
CA ARG A 24 -5.74 1.55 0.84
C ARG A 24 -6.15 0.90 2.16
N ILE A 25 -7.43 0.61 2.33
CA ILE A 25 -7.97 0.02 3.56
C ILE A 25 -7.42 -1.40 3.75
N LEU A 26 -7.46 -2.22 2.70
CA LEU A 26 -7.05 -3.63 2.78
C LEU A 26 -5.53 -3.77 2.96
N LEU A 27 -4.74 -2.99 2.22
CA LEU A 27 -3.29 -2.98 2.37
C LEU A 27 -2.89 -2.49 3.76
N LYS A 28 -3.49 -1.40 4.26
CA LYS A 28 -3.23 -0.90 5.62
C LYS A 28 -3.54 -1.98 6.66
N ALA A 29 -4.72 -2.60 6.60
CA ALA A 29 -5.10 -3.65 7.55
C ALA A 29 -4.14 -4.84 7.53
N TYR A 30 -3.70 -5.27 6.34
CA TYR A 30 -2.68 -6.32 6.21
C TYR A 30 -1.35 -5.92 6.83
N LEU A 31 -0.86 -4.70 6.55
CA LEU A 31 0.40 -4.21 7.12
C LEU A 31 0.31 -4.07 8.65
N GLU A 32 -0.81 -3.58 9.19
CA GLU A 32 -1.04 -3.49 10.64
C GLU A 32 -1.03 -4.88 11.31
N ALA A 33 -1.71 -5.87 10.73
CA ALA A 33 -1.75 -7.23 11.26
C ALA A 33 -0.37 -7.92 11.28
N ASN A 34 0.56 -7.47 10.43
CA ASN A 34 1.92 -8.00 10.32
C ASN A 34 2.97 -7.11 11.00
N ASP A 35 2.56 -6.12 11.80
CA ASP A 35 3.46 -5.14 12.44
C ASP A 35 4.37 -4.40 11.43
N LEU A 36 3.84 -4.11 10.24
CA LEU A 36 4.49 -3.36 9.15
C LEU A 36 3.92 -1.95 8.96
N TRP A 37 3.01 -1.53 9.85
CA TRP A 37 2.41 -0.20 9.85
C TRP A 37 2.56 0.44 11.22
N LYS A 38 3.00 1.70 11.30
CA LYS A 38 3.20 2.42 12.57
C LYS A 38 3.07 3.92 12.36
N HIS A 39 2.54 4.64 13.35
CA HIS A 39 2.43 6.11 13.31
C HIS A 39 1.68 6.64 12.07
N ASN A 40 0.68 5.91 11.61
CA ASN A 40 -0.10 6.22 10.41
C ASN A 40 0.69 6.16 9.09
N GLU A 41 1.81 5.45 9.07
CA GLU A 41 2.65 5.25 7.90
C GLU A 41 3.15 3.79 7.79
N PRO A 42 3.48 3.31 6.57
CA PRO A 42 4.16 2.03 6.41
C PRO A 42 5.57 2.08 7.04
N LYS A 43 5.97 1.01 7.75
CA LYS A 43 7.33 0.90 8.30
C LYS A 43 8.34 0.74 7.19
N GLU A 44 9.47 1.44 7.30
CA GLU A 44 10.56 1.28 6.34
C GLU A 44 11.24 -0.08 6.47
N SER A 45 11.02 -0.93 5.48
CA SER A 45 11.71 -2.20 5.33
C SER A 45 11.61 -2.70 3.88
N PRO A 46 12.54 -3.56 3.41
CA PRO A 46 12.41 -4.21 2.10
C PRO A 46 11.11 -5.01 1.95
N GLN A 47 10.64 -5.65 3.03
CA GLN A 47 9.38 -6.41 3.03
C GLN A 47 8.18 -5.49 2.81
N THR A 48 8.10 -4.37 3.53
CA THR A 48 7.01 -3.40 3.37
C THR A 48 6.99 -2.83 1.95
N LYS A 49 8.15 -2.43 1.43
CA LYS A 49 8.27 -1.92 0.05
C LYS A 49 7.79 -2.95 -0.96
N PHE A 50 8.25 -4.20 -0.84
CA PHE A 50 7.81 -5.28 -1.72
C PHE A 50 6.29 -5.47 -1.70
N LEU A 51 5.67 -5.49 -0.52
CA LEU A 51 4.22 -5.66 -0.38
C LEU A 51 3.43 -4.50 -0.99
N ILE A 52 3.90 -3.26 -0.80
CA ILE A 52 3.30 -2.08 -1.44
C ILE A 52 3.39 -2.25 -2.97
N LEU A 53 4.58 -2.48 -3.52
CA LEU A 53 4.79 -2.59 -4.97
C LEU A 53 4.04 -3.78 -5.59
N ALA A 54 4.02 -4.93 -4.92
CA ALA A 54 3.30 -6.13 -5.38
C ALA A 54 1.77 -5.95 -5.40
N SER A 55 1.25 -5.00 -4.62
CA SER A 55 -0.18 -4.68 -4.56
C SER A 55 -0.63 -3.65 -5.60
N ILE A 56 0.23 -3.25 -6.54
CA ILE A 56 -0.04 -2.21 -7.55
C ILE A 56 0.03 -2.82 -8.96
N GLU A 57 -0.75 -2.28 -9.91
CA GLU A 57 -0.57 -2.61 -11.33
C GLU A 57 0.76 -2.08 -11.87
N GLY A 58 1.43 -2.87 -12.71
CA GLY A 58 2.79 -2.57 -13.14
C GLY A 58 2.95 -1.25 -13.88
N ASP A 59 1.90 -0.79 -14.58
CA ASP A 59 1.90 0.50 -15.31
C ASP A 59 1.74 1.72 -14.38
N LYS A 60 1.44 1.52 -13.09
CA LYS A 60 1.36 2.59 -12.09
C LYS A 60 2.65 2.76 -11.29
N ILE A 61 3.56 1.78 -11.34
CA ILE A 61 4.85 1.82 -10.66
C ILE A 61 5.78 2.82 -11.36
N GLU A 62 6.34 3.75 -10.62
CA GLU A 62 7.33 4.68 -11.16
C GLU A 62 8.75 4.09 -11.01
N PRO A 63 9.63 4.22 -12.02
CA PRO A 63 11.01 3.71 -11.93
C PRO A 63 11.79 4.23 -10.73
N ALA A 64 11.44 5.43 -10.24
CA ALA A 64 12.11 6.03 -9.08
C ALA A 64 11.78 5.33 -7.75
N TYR A 65 10.73 4.51 -7.66
CA TYR A 65 10.30 3.90 -6.39
C TYR A 65 11.33 2.96 -5.75
N ASP A 66 12.25 2.41 -6.54
CA ASP A 66 13.33 1.56 -6.02
C ASP A 66 14.17 2.30 -4.97
N ASP A 67 14.38 3.60 -5.15
CA ASP A 67 15.19 4.45 -4.27
C ASP A 67 14.38 5.25 -3.24
N GLN A 68 13.05 5.20 -3.30
CA GLN A 68 12.17 5.97 -2.42
C GLN A 68 11.78 5.22 -1.14
N THR A 69 11.33 5.96 -0.12
CA THR A 69 10.82 5.40 1.12
C THR A 69 9.41 4.81 0.94
N CYS A 70 9.04 3.84 1.75
CA CYS A 70 7.68 3.29 1.77
C CYS A 70 6.64 4.40 2.01
N SER A 71 6.92 5.33 2.94
CA SER A 71 6.04 6.47 3.19
C SER A 71 5.88 7.35 1.95
N TYR A 72 6.98 7.66 1.24
CA TYR A 72 6.91 8.45 0.02
C TYR A 72 6.08 7.75 -1.07
N ILE A 73 6.34 6.46 -1.31
CA ILE A 73 5.61 5.68 -2.31
C ILE A 73 4.12 5.69 -1.98
N PHE A 74 3.75 5.43 -0.72
CA PHE A 74 2.36 5.41 -0.30
C PHE A 74 1.67 6.78 -0.47
N GLN A 75 2.33 7.87 -0.08
CA GLN A 75 1.82 9.24 -0.24
C GLN A 75 1.72 9.66 -1.70
N ASN A 76 2.66 9.25 -2.55
CA ASN A 76 2.61 9.53 -3.98
C ASN A 76 1.40 8.83 -4.64
N LEU A 77 1.12 7.57 -4.27
CA LEU A 77 -0.07 6.86 -4.73
C LEU A 77 -1.36 7.51 -4.23
N GLU A 78 -1.39 7.99 -2.98
CA GLU A 78 -2.50 8.79 -2.43
C GLU A 78 -2.70 10.09 -3.21
N SER A 79 -1.63 10.80 -3.53
CA SER A 79 -1.71 12.03 -4.33
C SER A 79 -2.20 11.79 -5.75
N ARG A 80 -1.89 10.62 -6.35
CA ARG A 80 -2.24 10.30 -7.75
C ARG A 80 -3.63 9.69 -7.90
N PHE A 81 -4.06 8.87 -6.94
CA PHE A 81 -5.26 8.05 -7.05
C PHE A 81 -6.24 8.24 -5.89
N GLY A 82 -5.84 8.94 -4.83
CA GLY A 82 -6.72 9.31 -3.73
C GLY A 82 -7.90 10.17 -4.19
N PRO A 83 -8.95 10.26 -3.36
CA PRO A 83 -9.95 11.31 -3.56
C PRO A 83 -9.22 12.66 -3.57
N TYR A 84 -9.58 13.55 -4.50
CA TYR A 84 -8.99 14.88 -4.63
C TYR A 84 -8.76 15.53 -3.26
N PRO A 85 -7.59 16.14 -3.01
CA PRO A 85 -7.44 17.01 -1.85
C PRO A 85 -8.44 18.17 -2.05
N GLY A 86 -9.37 18.31 -1.11
CA GLY A 86 -10.17 19.52 -1.00
C GLY A 86 -9.29 20.72 -0.67
#